data_AF-A0A2S9GHX7-F1
#
_entry.id   AF-A0A2S9GHX7-F1
#
_cell.length_a   1.000
_cell.length_b   1.000
_cell.length_c   1.000
_cell.angle_alpha   90.00
_cell.angle_beta   90.00
_cell.angle_gamma   90.00
#
_symmetry.space_group_name_H-M   'P 1'
#
loop_
_entity.id
_entity.type
_entity.pdbx_description
1 polymer ?
#
loop_
_entity_poly.entity_id
_entity_poly.type
_entity_poly.pdbx_seq_one_letter_code
_entity_poly.pdbx_strand_id
1 'polypeptide(L)' 'AHPLGHRWRWELAEVGPGATKVTETFDYSTAKVPRVIELIGFPKKNAEGIESTLTSLADRYDVH' A
#
# COMPACT_ATOMS: atom_id res chain seq x y z
N ALA A 1 -14.47 -4.84 -0.08
CA ALA A 1 -14.20 -4.26 1.26
C ALA A 1 -13.53 -5.32 2.11
N HIS A 2 -12.45 -5.00 2.84
CA HIS A 2 -11.74 -5.98 3.67
C HIS A 2 -12.58 -6.35 4.91
N PRO A 3 -12.47 -7.58 5.47
CA PRO A 3 -13.30 -8.05 6.59
C PRO A 3 -13.35 -7.17 7.87
N LEU A 4 -12.44 -6.21 8.06
CA LEU A 4 -12.45 -5.28 9.21
C LEU A 4 -12.89 -3.85 8.86
N GLY A 5 -13.32 -3.60 7.62
CA GLY A 5 -13.79 -2.28 7.17
C GLY A 5 -12.69 -1.32 6.72
N HIS A 6 -11.41 -1.67 6.88
CA HIS A 6 -10.30 -0.93 6.28
C HIS A 6 -10.27 -1.09 4.77
N ARG A 7 -9.54 -0.18 4.13
CA ARG A 7 -9.39 -0.12 2.69
C ARG A 7 -7.94 -0.30 2.30
N TRP A 8 -7.76 -1.04 1.23
CA TRP A 8 -6.50 -1.09 0.51
C TRP A 8 -6.72 -0.42 -0.83
N ARG A 9 -5.81 0.46 -1.22
CA ARG A 9 -5.92 1.20 -2.48
C ARG A 9 -4.60 1.14 -3.23
N TRP A 10 -4.72 0.95 -4.54
CA TRP A 10 -3.65 1.08 -5.51
C TRP A 10 -4.03 2.20 -6.48
N GLU A 11 -3.12 3.14 -6.67
CA GLU A 11 -3.26 4.24 -7.62
C GLU A 11 -2.08 4.19 -8.59
N LEU A 12 -2.39 4.17 -9.89
CA LEU A 12 -1.40 4.12 -10.95
C LEU A 12 -1.56 5.37 -11.80
N ALA A 13 -0.50 6.15 -11.92
CA ALA A 13 -0.46 7.36 -12.72
C ALA A 13 0.68 7.27 -13.73
N GLU A 14 0.39 7.54 -15.00
CA GLU A 14 1.43 7.72 -16.01
C GLU A 14 2.26 8.96 -15.67
N VAL A 15 3.58 8.82 -15.67
CA VAL A 15 4.52 9.92 -15.41
C VAL A 15 5.48 10.17 -16.58
N GLY A 16 5.33 9.40 -17.65
CA GLY A 16 6.08 9.51 -18.90
C GLY A 16 5.92 8.24 -19.74
N PRO A 17 6.45 8.22 -20.97
CA PRO A 17 6.39 7.04 -21.83
C PRO A 17 6.99 5.81 -21.14
N GLY A 18 6.18 4.78 -20.95
CA GLY A 18 6.61 3.54 -20.28
C GLY A 18 6.83 3.66 -18.77
N ALA A 19 6.57 4.82 -18.15
CA ALA A 19 6.81 5.06 -16.73
C ALA A 19 5.50 5.27 -15.96
N THR A 20 5.33 4.49 -14.89
CA THR A 20 4.15 4.57 -14.01
C THR A 20 4.58 4.88 -12.58
N LYS A 21 3.97 5.91 -11.99
CA LYS A 21 4.00 6.10 -10.53
C LYS A 21 2.93 5.23 -9.91
N VAL A 22 3.35 4.34 -9.02
CA VAL A 22 2.46 3.47 -8.25
C VAL A 22 2.40 3.98 -6.81
N THR A 23 1.20 4.16 -6.29
CA THR A 23 0.94 4.48 -4.88
C THR A 23 0.09 3.37 -4.29
N GLU A 24 0.54 2.80 -3.19
CA GLU A 24 -0.21 1.84 -2.39
C GLU A 24 -0.60 2.50 -1.07
N THR A 25 -1.83 2.30 -0.61
CA THR A 25 -2.34 2.90 0.63
C THR A 25 -3.13 1.91 1.44
N PHE A 26 -2.74 1.76 2.70
CA PHE A 26 -3.52 1.12 3.74
C PHE A 26 -4.28 2.19 4.54
N ASP A 27 -5.58 2.36 4.24
CA ASP A 27 -6.46 3.26 4.97
C ASP A 27 -7.25 2.47 6.03
N TYR A 28 -6.79 2.54 7.27
CA TYR A 28 -7.46 1.96 8.43
C TYR A 28 -8.35 2.95 9.18
N SER A 29 -8.47 4.21 8.73
CA SER A 29 -9.36 5.19 9.35
C SER A 29 -10.84 4.79 9.23
N THR A 30 -11.17 3.99 8.21
CA THR A 30 -12.52 3.44 7.99
C THR A 30 -12.75 2.10 8.69
N ALA A 31 -11.78 1.58 9.44
CA ALA A 31 -11.91 0.30 10.10
C ALA A 31 -12.97 0.33 11.21
N LYS A 32 -13.60 -0.83 11.48
CA LYS A 32 -14.54 -0.98 12.60
C LYS A 32 -13.84 -0.89 13.96
N VAL A 33 -12.55 -1.22 14.02
CA VAL A 33 -11.75 -1.32 15.25
C VAL A 33 -10.34 -0.71 15.08
N PRO A 34 -10.22 0.60 14.78
CA PRO A 34 -8.94 1.23 14.44
C PRO A 34 -7.91 1.17 15.59
N ARG A 35 -8.36 1.32 16.84
CA ARG A 35 -7.48 1.20 18.03
C ARG A 35 -6.87 -0.20 18.18
N VAL A 36 -7.60 -1.25 17.79
CA VAL A 36 -7.06 -2.62 17.84
C VAL A 36 -5.99 -2.78 16.77
N ILE A 37 -6.21 -2.24 15.57
CA ILE A 37 -5.22 -2.22 14.47
C ILE A 37 -3.93 -1.51 14.89
N GLU A 38 -4.03 -0.38 15.58
CA GLU A 38 -2.89 0.33 16.14
C GLU A 38 -2.16 -0.51 17.20
N LEU A 39 -2.89 -1.06 18.17
CA LEU A 39 -2.32 -1.82 19.29
C LEU A 39 -1.51 -3.04 18.84
N ILE A 40 -1.96 -3.73 17.80
CA ILE A 40 -1.27 -4.91 17.24
C ILE A 40 -0.13 -4.54 16.25
N GLY A 41 0.09 -3.24 16.02
CA GLY A 41 1.20 -2.72 15.22
C GLY A 41 1.04 -2.89 13.71
N PHE A 42 -0.19 -3.07 13.22
CA PHE A 42 -0.45 -3.26 11.78
C PHE A 42 -0.03 -2.05 10.92
N PRO A 43 -0.22 -0.78 11.33
CA PRO A 43 0.22 0.34 10.50
C PRO A 43 1.71 0.27 10.16
N LYS A 44 2.56 -0.04 11.15
CA LYS A 44 4.01 -0.17 10.95
C LYS A 44 4.35 -1.38 10.08
N LYS A 45 3.82 -2.57 10.40
CA LYS A 45 4.08 -3.79 9.62
C LYS A 45 3.62 -3.67 8.16
N ASN A 46 2.48 -3.03 7.94
CA ASN A 46 1.95 -2.81 6.59
C ASN A 46 2.78 -1.78 5.84
N ALA A 47 3.28 -0.72 6.49
CA ALA A 47 4.20 0.22 5.86
C ALA A 47 5.47 -0.48 5.36
N GLU A 48 6.10 -1.31 6.20
CA GLU A 48 7.27 -2.11 5.82
C GLU A 48 6.98 -3.04 4.63
N GLY A 49 5.82 -3.70 4.63
CA GLY A 49 5.38 -4.56 3.53
C GLY A 49 5.08 -3.79 2.23
N ILE A 50 4.46 -2.61 2.33
CA ILE A 50 4.19 -1.71 1.20
C ILE A 50 5.52 -1.27 0.56
N GLU A 51 6.47 -0.80 1.37
CA GLU A 51 7.79 -0.40 0.87
C GLU A 51 8.48 -1.56 0.14
N SER A 52 8.53 -2.74 0.75
CA SER A 52 9.13 -3.93 0.13
C SER A 52 8.43 -4.31 -1.19
N THR A 53 7.09 -4.18 -1.25
CA THR A 53 6.31 -4.51 -2.45
C THR A 53 6.57 -3.50 -3.56
N LEU A 54 6.56 -2.20 -3.24
CA LEU A 54 6.82 -1.14 -4.21
C LEU A 54 8.25 -1.19 -4.75
N THR A 55 9.25 -1.48 -3.90
CA THR A 55 10.63 -1.73 -4.34
C THR A 55 10.70 -2.92 -5.29
N SER A 56 10.12 -4.06 -4.91
CA SER A 56 10.13 -5.26 -5.77
C SER A 56 9.42 -5.03 -7.10
N LEU A 57 8.36 -4.22 -7.09
CA LEU A 57 7.63 -3.83 -8.28
C LEU A 57 8.49 -2.95 -9.20
N ALA A 58 9.17 -1.95 -8.63
CA ALA A 58 10.11 -1.13 -9.38
C ALA A 58 11.22 -2.00 -9.98
N ASP A 59 11.89 -2.83 -9.18
CA ASP A 59 12.99 -3.71 -9.64
C ASP A 59 12.55 -4.66 -10.77
N ARG A 60 11.31 -5.19 -10.71
CA ARG A 60 10.78 -6.08 -11.75
C ARG A 60 10.59 -5.38 -13.09
N TYR A 61 10.27 -4.10 -13.08
CA TYR A 61 9.94 -3.31 -14.27
C TYR A 61 11.01 -2.28 -14.64
N ASP A 62 12.12 -2.21 -13.89
CA ASP A 62 13.33 -1.47 -14.23
C ASP A 62 14.10 -2.18 -15.34
N VAL A 63 13.46 -2.29 -16.50
CA VAL A 63 14.06 -2.81 -17.73
C VAL A 63 14.53 -1.60 -18.53
N HIS A 64 15.84 -1.34 -18.47
CA HIS A 64 16.52 -0.41 -19.38
C HIS A 64 16.50 -0.92 -20.83
#